data_AF-A0AA35I9T4-F1
#
_entry.id   AF-A0AA35I9T4-F1
#
_cell.length_a   1.000
_cell.length_b   1.000
_cell.length_c   1.000
_cell.angle_alpha   90.00
_cell.angle_beta   90.00
_cell.angle_gamma   90.00
#
_symmetry.space_group_name_H-M   'P 1'
#
loop_
_entity.id
_entity.type
_entity.pdbx_description
1 polymer ?
#
loop_
_entity_poly.entity_id
_entity_poly.type
_entity_poly.pdbx_seq_one_letter_code
_entity_poly.pdbx_strand_id
1 'polypeptide(L)'
;MLTRNAHTLFERDLFGRLISKFNRDTQQQFTYDDGNRLPSSERQPSTVGKQLGITEEKLEYAYDLLGRLTKEITPDGTLGYEYDPLSNLTTLTTAYEKRRCSDW
;
A
#
# COMPACT_ATOMS: atom_id res chain seq x y z
N MET A 1 -7.97 -28.32 -18.51
CA MET A 1 -6.62 -28.37 -17.91
C MET A 1 -6.16 -26.95 -17.64
N LEU A 2 -6.02 -26.53 -16.37
CA LEU A 2 -5.49 -25.22 -15.98
C LEU A 2 -4.21 -25.48 -15.18
N THR A 3 -3.05 -25.39 -15.81
CA THR A 3 -1.76 -25.41 -15.11
C THR A 3 -1.58 -24.06 -14.43
N ARG A 4 -1.94 -24.00 -13.14
CA ARG A 4 -1.89 -22.81 -12.30
C ARG A 4 -0.46 -22.60 -11.76
N ASN A 5 0.51 -22.29 -12.63
CA ASN A 5 1.84 -21.86 -12.21
C ASN A 5 1.87 -20.33 -12.09
N ALA A 6 1.37 -19.79 -10.98
CA ALA A 6 1.61 -18.41 -10.60
C ALA A 6 2.85 -18.35 -9.70
N HIS A 7 4.04 -18.40 -10.30
CA HIS A 7 5.26 -18.07 -9.55
C HIS A 7 5.21 -16.59 -9.18
N THR A 8 5.43 -16.30 -7.91
CA THR A 8 5.64 -14.93 -7.44
C THR A 8 7.13 -14.68 -7.34
N LEU A 9 7.59 -13.62 -7.99
CA LEU A 9 8.98 -13.17 -8.01
C LEU A 9 9.12 -11.93 -7.11
N PHE A 10 10.30 -11.79 -6.52
CA PHE A 10 10.64 -10.71 -5.60
C PHE A 10 11.98 -10.10 -6.00
N GLU A 11 12.02 -8.77 -6.05
CA GLU A 11 13.25 -8.02 -6.24
C GLU A 11 13.57 -7.24 -4.98
N ARG A 12 14.85 -7.21 -4.61
CA ARG A 12 15.32 -6.55 -3.41
C ARG A 12 16.43 -5.58 -3.75
N ASP A 13 16.54 -4.51 -2.97
CA ASP A 13 17.71 -3.64 -3.04
C ASP A 13 18.94 -4.26 -2.33
N LEU A 14 20.06 -3.53 -2.33
CA LEU A 14 21.32 -3.96 -1.71
C LEU A 14 21.23 -4.17 -0.19
N PHE A 15 20.23 -3.58 0.46
CA PHE A 15 19.96 -3.75 1.89
C PHE A 15 18.96 -4.88 2.16
N GLY A 16 18.56 -5.62 1.12
CA GLY A 16 17.63 -6.75 1.22
C GLY A 16 16.16 -6.34 1.33
N ARG A 17 15.83 -5.05 1.15
CA ARG A 17 14.45 -4.55 1.24
C ARG A 17 13.70 -4.84 -0.05
N LEU A 18 12.42 -5.17 0.06
CA LEU A 18 11.59 -5.57 -1.09
C LEU A 18 11.23 -4.35 -1.94
N ILE A 19 11.69 -4.25 -3.18
CA ILE A 19 11.38 -3.13 -4.09
C ILE A 19 10.35 -3.50 -5.17
N SER A 20 10.16 -4.79 -5.45
CA SER A 20 9.17 -5.27 -6.42
C SER A 20 8.69 -6.67 -6.04
N LYS A 21 7.39 -6.91 -6.13
CA LYS A 21 6.74 -8.23 -6.06
C LYS A 21 5.85 -8.38 -7.27
N PHE A 22 6.03 -9.41 -8.08
CA PHE A 22 5.21 -9.58 -9.27
C PHE A 22 4.91 -11.05 -9.60
N ASN A 23 3.82 -11.25 -10.32
CA ASN A 23 3.39 -12.53 -10.88
C ASN A 23 2.73 -12.27 -12.24
N ARG A 24 2.06 -13.28 -12.80
CA ARG A 24 1.33 -13.17 -14.08
C ARG A 24 0.27 -12.06 -14.08
N ASP A 25 -0.33 -11.78 -12.93
CA ASP A 25 -1.54 -10.98 -12.83
C ASP A 25 -1.22 -9.54 -12.40
N THR A 26 -0.18 -9.33 -11.61
CA THR A 26 0.15 -8.03 -11.00
C THR A 26 1.64 -7.81 -10.81
N GLN A 27 2.05 -6.55 -10.83
CA GLN A 27 3.30 -6.08 -10.23
C GLN A 27 2.99 -5.09 -9.12
N GLN A 28 3.67 -5.22 -7.99
CA GLN A 28 3.62 -4.30 -6.87
C GLN A 28 5.02 -3.73 -6.63
N GLN A 29 5.15 -2.41 -6.61
CA GLN A 29 6.39 -1.70 -6.36
C GLN A 29 6.35 -1.04 -4.98
N PHE A 30 7.53 -0.94 -4.36
CA PHE A 30 7.71 -0.32 -3.05
C PHE A 30 8.85 0.68 -3.12
N THR A 31 8.62 1.89 -2.61
CA THR A 31 9.67 2.91 -2.50
C THR A 31 10.08 3.07 -1.05
N TYR A 32 11.34 3.41 -0.80
CA TYR A 32 11.83 3.67 0.55
C TYR A 32 12.51 5.02 0.61
N ASP A 33 12.31 5.74 1.71
CA ASP A 33 13.09 6.93 2.00
C ASP A 33 14.45 6.59 2.65
N ASP A 34 15.27 7.62 2.86
CA ASP A 34 16.60 7.48 3.48
C ASP A 34 16.53 6.99 4.93
N GLY A 35 15.39 7.17 5.60
CA GLY A 35 15.10 6.67 6.94
C GLY A 35 14.65 5.21 6.97
N ASN A 36 14.69 4.51 5.83
CA ASN A 36 14.22 3.14 5.68
C ASN A 36 12.72 2.95 5.94
N ARG A 37 11.91 3.97 5.65
CA ARG A 37 10.45 3.92 5.77
C ARG A 37 9.83 3.80 4.39
N LEU A 38 8.60 3.30 4.31
CA LEU A 38 7.87 3.03 3.06
C LEU A 38 6.87 4.17 2.78
N PRO A 39 7.23 5.22 2.03
CA PRO A 39 6.28 6.30 1.71
C PRO A 39 5.23 5.91 0.66
N SER A 40 5.49 4.93 -0.21
CA SER A 40 4.53 4.52 -1.24
C SER A 40 4.62 3.04 -1.60
N SER A 41 3.48 2.43 -1.85
CA SER A 41 3.39 1.15 -2.57
C SER A 41 2.34 1.24 -3.68
N GLU A 42 2.68 0.69 -4.85
CA GLU A 42 1.85 0.80 -6.06
C GLU A 42 1.64 -0.57 -6.68
N ARG A 43 0.38 -0.97 -6.89
CA ARG A 43 0.00 -2.16 -7.65
C ARG A 43 -0.44 -1.76 -9.04
N GLN A 44 0.13 -2.43 -10.03
CA GLN A 44 -0.23 -2.35 -11.45
C GLN A 44 -0.67 -3.73 -11.94
N PRO A 45 -1.91 -3.90 -12.43
CA PRO A 45 -2.37 -5.16 -12.98
C PRO A 45 -1.90 -5.34 -14.43
N SER A 46 -1.55 -6.57 -14.79
CA SER A 46 -1.33 -6.97 -16.19
C SER A 46 -2.65 -7.04 -16.95
N THR A 47 -2.61 -7.30 -18.26
CA THR A 47 -3.82 -7.61 -19.05
C THR A 47 -4.64 -8.75 -18.45
N VAL A 48 -3.97 -9.79 -17.94
CA VAL A 48 -4.64 -10.93 -17.28
C VAL A 48 -5.23 -10.49 -15.94
N GLY A 49 -4.50 -9.70 -15.16
CA GLY A 49 -5.02 -9.16 -13.90
C GLY A 49 -6.27 -8.30 -14.10
N LYS A 50 -6.28 -7.44 -15.12
CA LYS A 50 -7.46 -6.62 -15.48
C LYS A 50 -8.67 -7.48 -15.84
N GLN A 51 -8.48 -8.58 -16.60
CA GLN A 51 -9.56 -9.54 -16.91
C GLN A 51 -10.10 -10.28 -15.68
N LEU A 52 -9.28 -10.41 -14.64
CA LEU A 52 -9.66 -10.99 -13.35
C LEU A 52 -10.26 -9.96 -12.37
N GLY A 53 -10.46 -8.70 -12.80
CA GLY A 53 -11.02 -7.64 -11.97
C GLY A 53 -10.01 -6.97 -11.03
N ILE A 54 -8.71 -7.23 -11.19
CA ILE A 54 -7.68 -6.56 -10.39
C ILE A 54 -7.49 -5.14 -10.91
N THR A 55 -7.59 -4.17 -10.01
CA THR A 55 -7.38 -2.75 -10.29
C THR A 55 -6.00 -2.29 -9.82
N GLU A 56 -5.60 -1.16 -10.41
CA GLU A 56 -4.50 -0.35 -9.91
C GLU A 56 -4.81 0.13 -8.48
N GLU A 57 -3.78 0.26 -7.65
CA GLU A 57 -3.89 0.74 -6.28
C GLU A 57 -2.59 1.45 -5.91
N LYS A 58 -2.73 2.60 -5.26
CA LYS A 58 -1.62 3.33 -4.66
C LYS A 58 -1.93 3.54 -3.18
N LEU A 59 -0.97 3.19 -2.34
CA LEU A 59 -1.00 3.45 -0.91
C LEU A 59 0.14 4.42 -0.60
N GLU A 60 -0.16 5.52 0.09
CA GLU A 60 0.83 6.49 0.51
C GLU A 60 0.86 6.61 2.03
N TYR A 61 2.06 6.76 2.58
CA TYR A 61 2.32 6.83 4.01
C TYR A 61 3.16 8.06 4.32
N ALA A 62 2.76 8.83 5.34
CA ALA A 62 3.55 9.95 5.85
C ALA A 62 4.04 9.65 7.26
N TYR A 63 5.23 10.12 7.57
CA TYR A 63 5.87 9.90 8.87
C TYR A 63 6.36 11.22 9.45
N ASP A 64 6.32 11.35 10.77
CA ASP A 64 6.97 12.46 11.47
C ASP A 64 8.50 12.26 11.59
N LEU A 65 9.18 13.23 12.20
CA LEU A 65 10.63 13.20 12.42
C LEU A 65 11.09 12.08 13.36
N LEU A 66 10.19 11.54 14.19
CA LEU A 66 10.46 10.39 15.07
C LEU A 66 10.20 9.05 14.37
N GLY A 67 9.76 9.08 13.10
CA GLY A 67 9.46 7.88 12.32
C GLY A 67 8.07 7.29 12.61
N ARG A 68 7.20 8.02 13.31
CA ARG A 68 5.83 7.58 13.61
C ARG A 68 4.93 7.88 12.42
N LEU A 69 4.04 6.95 12.08
CA LEU A 69 3.10 7.09 10.97
C LEU A 69 2.07 8.16 11.29
N THR A 70 1.97 9.23 10.49
CA THR A 70 1.03 10.33 10.71
C THR A 70 -0.12 10.34 9.71
N LYS A 71 0.03 9.65 8.57
CA LYS A 71 -1.01 9.59 7.53
C LYS A 71 -0.94 8.29 6.74
N GLU A 72 -2.11 7.73 6.43
CA GLU A 72 -2.29 6.71 5.40
C GLU A 72 -3.28 7.22 4.36
N ILE A 73 -2.94 7.11 3.09
CA ILE A 73 -3.83 7.44 1.97
C ILE A 73 -4.03 6.18 1.16
N THR A 74 -5.28 5.77 0.99
CA THR A 74 -5.69 4.64 0.16
C THR A 74 -6.77 5.10 -0.82
N PRO A 75 -7.11 4.30 -1.85
CA PRO A 75 -8.22 4.63 -2.72
C PRO A 75 -9.57 4.74 -1.99
N ASP A 76 -9.71 4.10 -0.82
CA ASP A 76 -10.95 4.12 -0.04
C ASP A 76 -11.06 5.32 0.91
N GLY A 77 -9.94 6.00 1.19
CA GLY A 77 -9.94 7.15 2.09
C GLY A 77 -8.59 7.44 2.72
N THR A 78 -8.62 8.30 3.73
CA THR A 78 -7.43 8.72 4.47
C THR A 78 -7.60 8.46 5.97
N LEU A 79 -6.53 7.99 6.60
CA LEU A 79 -6.34 7.99 8.04
C LEU A 79 -5.29 9.03 8.44
N GLY A 80 -5.52 9.72 9.55
CA GLY A 80 -4.57 10.64 10.17
C GLY A 80 -4.33 10.27 11.63
N TYR A 81 -3.07 10.35 12.06
CA TYR A 81 -2.63 9.97 13.40
C TYR A 81 -1.86 11.12 14.05
N GLU A 82 -2.20 11.40 15.31
CA GLU A 82 -1.47 12.35 16.15
C GLU A 82 -1.02 11.67 17.44
N TYR A 83 0.16 12.07 17.91
CA TYR A 83 0.79 11.48 19.08
C TYR A 83 1.25 12.56 20.05
N ASP A 84 1.22 12.22 21.34
CA ASP A 84 1.89 13.01 22.36
C ASP A 84 3.43 12.80 22.34
N PRO A 85 4.21 13.55 23.16
CA PRO A 85 5.66 13.36 23.25
C PRO A 85 6.11 12.00 23.78
N LEU A 86 5.26 11.27 24.50
CA LEU A 86 5.52 9.91 24.99
C LEU A 86 5.14 8.84 23.96
N SER A 87 4.73 9.26 22.76
CA SER A 87 4.30 8.41 21.65
C SER A 87 3.00 7.64 21.89
N ASN A 88 2.15 8.14 22.78
CA ASN A 88 0.78 7.67 22.87
C ASN A 88 -0.04 8.30 21.73
N LEU A 89 -0.87 7.50 21.06
CA LEU A 89 -1.82 8.00 20.06
C LEU A 89 -2.90 8.83 20.77
N THR A 90 -3.02 10.09 20.40
CA THR A 90 -4.01 11.03 20.96
C THR A 90 -5.22 11.21 20.06
N THR A 91 -5.02 11.12 18.74
CA THR A 91 -6.06 11.38 17.75
C THR A 91 -5.98 10.39 16.60
N LEU A 92 -7.14 9.85 16.22
CA LEU A 92 -7.35 9.11 14.98
C LEU A 92 -8.41 9.84 14.15
N THR A 93 -8.02 10.36 12.99
CA THR A 93 -8.93 11.01 12.04
C THR A 93 -9.22 10.06 10.88
N THR A 94 -10.49 9.91 10.52
CA THR A 94 -10.90 9.06 9.39
C THR A 94 -11.68 9.88 8.37
N ALA A 95 -11.29 9.77 7.11
CA ALA A 95 -11.98 10.36 5.97
C ALA A 95 -12.17 9.28 4.91
N TYR A 96 -13.04 8.31 5.21
CA TYR A 96 -13.47 7.31 4.24
C TYR A 96 -14.70 7.82 3.50
N GLU A 97 -14.72 7.61 2.19
CA GLU A 97 -15.96 7.73 1.45
C GLU A 97 -16.89 6.59 1.91
N LYS A 98 -17.97 6.94 2.61
CA LYS A 98 -19.07 6.00 2.84
C LYS A 98 -19.57 5.57 1.45
N ARG A 99 -19.12 4.41 0.97
CA ARG A 99 -19.79 3.76 -0.16
C ARG A 99 -21.26 3.65 0.24
N ARG A 100 -22.14 4.35 -0.46
CA ARG A 100 -23.57 4.35 -0.15
C ARG A 100 -24.04 2.90 -0.09
N CYS A 101 -24.59 2.51 1.05
CA CYS A 101 -25.37 1.29 1.14
C CYS A 101 -26.70 1.57 0.43
N SER A 102 -26.70 1.37 -0.89
CA SER A 102 -27.86 1.30 -1.79
C SER A 102 -27.24 0.75 -3.08
N ASP A 103 -27.36 -0.53 -3.41
CA ASP A 103 -28.62 -1.15 -3.80
C ASP A 103 -28.56 -2.66 -3.56
N TRP A 104 -29.54 -3.20 -2.83
CA TRP A 104 -29.87 -4.64 -2.76
C TRP A 104 -30.99 -4.95 -3.73
#